data_AF-A0A7M3WXW4-F1
#
_entry.id   AF-A0A7M3WXW4-F1
#
_cell.length_a   1.000
_cell.length_b   1.000
_cell.length_c   1.000
_cell.angle_alpha   90.00
_cell.angle_beta   90.00
_cell.angle_gamma   90.00
#
_symmetry.space_group_name_H-M   'P 1'
#
loop_
_entity.id
_entity.type
_entity.pdbx_description
1 polymer ?
#
loop_
_entity_poly.entity_id
_entity_poly.type
_entity_poly.pdbx_seq_one_letter_code
_entity_poly.pdbx_strand_id
1 'polypeptide(L)'
;MSGVWREQSVPMTDHECALLALESIGAVLSNQTTTQCSVSLGGRTWTMRHVNGRYAIRYNARNRGSRPTWMDGLSEAYSHQIRLKQERLTRQEQLATLDADREALRQERLAMEEERKTLIETRRATVIKQAKALGYRVKESVQNGEVRLVLVKTG
;
A
#
# COMPACT_ATOMS: atom_id res chain seq x y z
N MET A 1 -36.57 23.93 36.20
CA MET A 1 -37.08 23.34 34.95
C MET A 1 -36.00 22.48 34.31
N SER A 2 -36.15 21.15 34.27
CA SER A 2 -35.14 20.27 33.64
C SER A 2 -35.26 20.32 32.11
N GLY A 3 -34.13 20.49 31.43
CA GLY A 3 -34.05 20.41 29.97
C GLY A 3 -34.15 18.96 29.50
N VAL A 4 -34.88 18.71 28.41
CA VAL A 4 -34.91 17.39 27.76
C VAL A 4 -33.70 17.31 26.82
N TRP A 5 -32.64 16.67 27.29
CA TRP A 5 -31.42 16.46 26.50
C TRP A 5 -31.54 15.20 25.66
N ARG A 6 -31.16 15.30 24.38
CA ARG A 6 -31.02 14.17 23.47
C ARG A 6 -29.58 14.07 22.99
N GLU A 7 -29.21 12.88 22.58
CA GLU A 7 -27.93 12.59 21.96
C GLU A 7 -28.15 12.08 20.54
N GLN A 8 -27.33 12.57 19.62
CA GLN A 8 -27.21 12.03 18.27
C GLN A 8 -25.78 11.57 18.08
N SER A 9 -25.59 10.34 17.58
CA SER A 9 -24.26 9.75 17.41
C SER A 9 -24.11 9.03 16.09
N VAL A 10 -22.89 9.09 15.54
CA VAL A 10 -22.50 8.42 14.29
C VAL A 10 -21.30 7.51 14.60
N PRO A 11 -21.33 6.23 14.19
CA PRO A 11 -20.20 5.34 14.36
C PRO A 11 -19.06 5.78 13.43
N MET A 12 -17.93 6.18 14.02
CA MET A 12 -16.73 6.57 13.29
C MET A 12 -15.52 6.14 14.13
N THR A 13 -14.89 5.05 13.70
CA THR A 13 -13.77 4.40 14.38
C THR A 13 -12.43 4.98 13.97
N ASP A 14 -12.31 5.42 12.73
CA ASP A 14 -11.11 6.05 12.18
C ASP A 14 -11.20 7.57 12.34
N HIS A 15 -10.30 8.13 13.16
CA HIS A 15 -10.30 9.55 13.48
C HIS A 15 -10.02 10.43 12.26
N GLU A 16 -9.08 10.04 11.41
CA GLU A 16 -8.71 10.78 10.20
C GLU A 16 -9.90 10.86 9.23
N CYS A 17 -10.57 9.73 9.00
CA CYS A 17 -11.77 9.69 8.15
C CYS A 17 -12.93 10.49 8.76
N ALA A 18 -13.06 10.51 10.09
CA ALA A 18 -14.07 11.31 10.77
C ALA A 18 -13.85 12.82 10.56
N LEU A 19 -12.60 13.30 10.67
CA LEU A 19 -12.26 14.71 10.43
C LEU A 19 -12.51 15.08 8.96
N LEU A 20 -12.04 14.27 8.01
CA LEU A 20 -12.26 14.50 6.58
C LEU A 20 -13.75 14.50 6.21
N ALA A 21 -14.57 13.65 6.85
CA ALA A 21 -16.00 13.62 6.63
C ALA A 21 -16.70 14.87 7.17
N LEU A 22 -16.24 15.41 8.30
CA LEU A 22 -16.73 16.67 8.86
C LEU A 22 -16.36 17.85 7.96
N GLU A 23 -15.14 17.86 7.42
CA GLU A 23 -14.72 18.88 6.45
C GLU A 23 -15.51 18.79 5.15
N SER A 24 -15.81 17.59 4.65
CA SER A 24 -16.54 17.41 3.38
C SER A 24 -17.99 17.87 3.44
N ILE A 25 -18.60 17.92 4.63
CA ILE A 25 -19.93 18.52 4.84
C ILE A 25 -19.85 20.03 5.08
N GLY A 26 -18.67 20.63 4.99
CA GLY A 26 -18.42 22.07 5.14
C GLY A 26 -18.21 22.52 6.58
N ALA A 27 -17.86 21.61 7.50
CA ALA A 27 -17.62 21.98 8.88
C ALA A 27 -16.21 22.50 9.11
N VAL A 28 -16.10 23.55 9.94
CA VAL A 28 -14.83 24.09 10.41
C VAL A 28 -14.53 23.47 11.77
N LEU A 29 -13.40 22.79 11.87
CA LEU A 29 -13.01 22.03 13.06
C LEU A 29 -12.03 22.82 13.93
N SER A 30 -12.27 22.87 15.23
CA SER A 30 -11.38 23.48 16.23
C SER A 30 -11.28 22.59 17.48
N ASN A 31 -10.22 22.78 18.28
CA ASN A 31 -9.95 21.99 19.49
C ASN A 31 -10.03 20.47 19.22
N GLN A 32 -9.30 20.01 18.20
CA GLN A 32 -9.33 18.63 17.75
C GLN A 32 -8.44 17.77 18.66
N THR A 33 -9.06 16.90 19.43
CA THR A 33 -8.39 15.79 20.12
C THR A 33 -9.01 14.48 19.66
N THR A 34 -8.37 13.36 20.03
CA THR A 34 -8.91 12.02 19.75
C THR A 34 -10.27 11.78 20.40
N THR A 35 -10.52 12.39 21.57
CA THR A 35 -11.73 12.19 22.36
C THR A 35 -12.80 13.27 22.19
N GLN A 36 -12.44 14.42 21.62
CA GLN A 36 -13.35 15.55 21.50
C GLN A 36 -12.95 16.46 20.33
N CYS A 37 -13.93 17.00 19.62
CA CYS A 37 -13.68 18.08 18.67
C CYS A 37 -14.82 19.11 18.73
N SER A 38 -14.48 20.36 18.43
CA SER A 38 -15.47 21.42 18.26
C SER A 38 -15.73 21.59 16.76
N VAL A 39 -17.00 21.57 16.39
CA VAL A 39 -17.45 21.62 15.00
C VAL A 39 -18.27 22.88 14.81
N SER A 40 -17.87 23.73 13.88
CA SER A 40 -18.59 24.94 13.52
C SER A 40 -19.20 24.81 12.13
N LEU A 41 -20.51 25.01 12.02
CA LEU A 41 -21.25 24.91 10.75
C LEU A 41 -22.46 25.84 10.77
N GLY A 42 -22.63 26.64 9.72
CA GLY A 42 -23.74 27.60 9.62
C GLY A 42 -23.79 28.62 10.76
N GLY A 43 -22.63 29.06 11.27
CA GLY A 43 -22.53 30.06 12.34
C GLY A 43 -22.83 29.53 13.75
N ARG A 44 -22.94 28.21 13.93
CA ARG A 44 -23.13 27.55 15.23
C ARG A 44 -21.98 26.61 15.52
N THR A 45 -21.68 26.45 16.80
CA THR A 45 -20.60 25.57 17.26
C THR A 45 -21.18 24.48 18.15
N TRP A 46 -20.80 23.24 17.87
CA TRP A 46 -21.13 22.06 18.64
C TRP A 46 -19.86 21.42 19.18
N THR A 47 -19.97 20.78 20.33
CA THR A 47 -18.91 19.94 20.86
C THR A 47 -19.29 18.49 20.63
N MET A 48 -18.49 17.80 19.82
CA MET A 48 -18.57 16.36 19.60
C MET A 48 -17.63 15.64 20.56
N ARG A 49 -18.09 14.54 21.15
CA ARG A 49 -17.24 13.64 21.94
C ARG A 49 -17.15 12.28 21.29
N HIS A 50 -15.95 11.73 21.23
CA HIS A 50 -15.69 10.36 20.81
C HIS A 50 -15.72 9.43 22.03
N VAL A 51 -16.66 8.49 22.02
CA VAL A 51 -16.77 7.46 23.05
C VAL A 51 -17.19 6.15 22.37
N ASN A 52 -16.51 5.06 22.69
CA ASN A 52 -16.82 3.72 22.18
C ASN A 52 -16.92 3.64 20.64
N GLY A 53 -15.99 4.30 19.93
CA GLY A 53 -15.95 4.29 18.46
C GLY A 53 -17.06 5.11 17.79
N ARG A 54 -17.71 6.00 18.52
CA ARG A 54 -18.78 6.87 18.01
C ARG A 54 -18.51 8.30 18.38
N TYR A 55 -18.76 9.23 17.47
CA TYR A 55 -18.84 10.64 17.83
C TYR A 55 -20.30 11.00 18.12
N ALA A 56 -20.50 11.69 19.24
CA ALA A 56 -21.82 12.07 19.72
C ALA A 56 -21.91 13.57 20.02
N ILE A 57 -23.06 14.17 19.70
CA ILE A 57 -23.45 15.52 20.11
C ILE A 57 -24.68 15.43 21.00
N ARG A 58 -24.62 16.13 22.14
CA ARG A 58 -25.78 16.33 23.01
C ARG A 58 -26.43 17.68 22.72
N TYR A 59 -27.74 17.70 22.54
CA TYR A 59 -28.53 18.90 22.27
C TYR A 59 -29.83 18.94 23.07
N ASN A 60 -30.40 20.13 23.24
CA ASN A 60 -31.63 20.32 24.02
C ASN A 60 -32.86 20.24 23.10
N ALA A 61 -33.58 19.13 23.14
CA ALA A 61 -34.70 18.86 22.25
C ALA A 61 -35.86 19.87 22.34
N ARG A 62 -35.94 20.68 23.41
CA ARG A 62 -36.94 21.77 23.51
C ARG A 62 -36.62 22.95 22.59
N ASN A 63 -35.34 23.16 22.27
CA ASN A 63 -34.92 24.20 21.34
C ASN A 63 -34.93 23.62 19.92
N ARG A 64 -35.97 23.94 19.13
CA ARG A 64 -36.15 23.44 17.75
C ARG A 64 -34.96 23.72 16.83
N GLY A 65 -34.15 24.73 17.13
CA GLY A 65 -32.92 25.04 16.38
C GLY A 65 -31.68 24.26 16.84
N SER A 66 -31.72 23.52 17.95
CA SER A 66 -30.51 22.91 18.52
C SER A 66 -30.14 21.55 17.92
N ARG A 67 -31.07 20.88 17.21
CA ARG A 67 -30.79 19.59 16.57
C ARG A 67 -29.76 19.78 15.45
N PRO A 68 -28.64 19.03 15.45
CA PRO A 68 -27.63 19.11 14.40
C PRO A 68 -28.06 18.29 13.18
N THR A 69 -28.92 18.84 12.31
CA THR A 69 -29.44 18.13 11.12
C THR A 69 -28.35 17.68 10.16
N TRP A 70 -27.21 18.36 10.13
CA TRP A 70 -26.05 17.95 9.32
C TRP A 70 -25.48 16.58 9.73
N MET A 71 -25.73 16.12 10.96
CA MET A 71 -25.32 14.77 11.38
C MET A 71 -26.07 13.66 10.63
N ASP A 72 -27.23 13.96 10.04
CA ASP A 72 -28.02 12.98 9.30
C ASP A 72 -27.26 12.51 8.02
N GLY A 73 -26.45 13.38 7.39
CA GLY A 73 -25.60 13.05 6.23
C GLY A 73 -24.16 12.65 6.58
N LEU A 74 -23.75 12.83 7.84
CA LEU A 74 -22.36 12.58 8.26
C LEU A 74 -21.96 11.11 8.13
N SER A 75 -22.89 10.17 8.35
CA SER A 75 -22.61 8.74 8.21
C SER A 75 -22.20 8.39 6.78
N GLU A 76 -22.87 8.96 5.78
CA GLU A 76 -22.55 8.73 4.37
C GLU A 76 -21.23 9.37 3.98
N ALA A 77 -20.99 10.61 4.41
CA ALA A 77 -19.70 11.29 4.22
C ALA A 77 -18.55 10.47 4.82
N TYR A 78 -18.73 9.91 6.02
CA TYR A 78 -17.74 9.05 6.65
C TYR A 78 -17.51 7.74 5.88
N SER A 79 -18.57 7.04 5.50
CA SER A 79 -18.45 5.82 4.67
C SER A 79 -17.70 6.08 3.37
N HIS A 80 -17.91 7.26 2.77
CA HIS A 80 -17.18 7.67 1.57
C HIS A 80 -15.67 7.82 1.84
N GLN A 81 -15.27 8.50 2.93
CA GLN A 81 -13.86 8.65 3.29
C GLN A 81 -13.19 7.32 3.61
N ILE A 82 -13.89 6.40 4.27
CA ILE A 82 -13.39 5.04 4.53
C ILE A 82 -13.11 4.31 3.22
N ARG A 83 -14.03 4.38 2.25
CA ARG A 83 -13.84 3.76 0.94
C ARG A 83 -12.62 4.32 0.22
N LEU A 84 -12.45 5.65 0.20
CA LEU A 84 -11.28 6.29 -0.41
C LEU A 84 -9.97 5.84 0.26
N LYS A 85 -9.96 5.75 1.59
CA LYS A 85 -8.80 5.27 2.34
C LYS A 85 -8.47 3.81 2.00
N GLN A 86 -9.48 2.95 1.94
CA GLN A 86 -9.32 1.54 1.56
C GLN A 86 -8.78 1.40 0.13
N GLU A 87 -9.35 2.12 -0.84
CA GLU A 87 -8.87 2.11 -2.23
C GLU A 87 -7.39 2.56 -2.33
N ARG A 88 -7.00 3.59 -1.55
CA ARG A 88 -5.62 4.05 -1.50
C ARG A 88 -4.68 2.96 -0.97
N LEU A 89 -5.06 2.30 0.12
CA LEU A 89 -4.27 1.23 0.73
C LEU A 89 -4.14 0.04 -0.21
N THR A 90 -5.24 -0.43 -0.81
CA THR A 90 -5.21 -1.53 -1.78
C THR A 90 -4.30 -1.21 -2.97
N ARG A 91 -4.33 0.03 -3.48
CA ARG A 91 -3.43 0.44 -4.56
C ARG A 91 -1.97 0.41 -4.13
N GLN A 92 -1.66 0.85 -2.92
CA GLN A 92 -0.29 0.81 -2.38
C GLN A 92 0.21 -0.63 -2.23
N GLU A 93 -0.64 -1.52 -1.73
CA GLU A 93 -0.33 -2.96 -1.62
C GLU A 93 -0.07 -3.59 -3.00
N GLN A 94 -0.92 -3.31 -3.99
CA GLN A 94 -0.73 -3.80 -5.36
C GLN A 94 0.59 -3.35 -5.99
N LEU A 95 0.99 -2.10 -5.75
CA LEU A 95 2.27 -1.59 -6.24
C LEU A 95 3.44 -2.29 -5.54
N ALA A 96 3.37 -2.46 -4.22
CA ALA A 96 4.39 -3.17 -3.45
C ALA A 96 4.55 -4.62 -3.90
N THR A 97 3.44 -5.33 -4.21
CA THR A 97 3.51 -6.70 -4.75
C THR A 97 4.15 -6.73 -6.12
N LEU A 98 3.81 -5.81 -7.01
CA LEU A 98 4.41 -5.75 -8.36
C LEU A 98 5.92 -5.47 -8.30
N ASP A 99 6.36 -4.62 -7.38
CA ASP A 99 7.79 -4.34 -7.21
C ASP A 99 8.54 -5.54 -6.61
N ALA A 100 7.93 -6.27 -5.67
CA ALA A 100 8.47 -7.52 -5.17
C ALA A 100 8.59 -8.59 -6.27
N ASP A 101 7.57 -8.76 -7.10
CA ASP A 101 7.57 -9.70 -8.22
C ASP A 101 8.65 -9.35 -9.25
N ARG A 102 8.82 -8.06 -9.56
CA ARG A 102 9.89 -7.60 -10.46
C ARG A 102 11.27 -7.91 -9.92
N GLU A 103 11.48 -7.74 -8.63
CA GLU A 103 12.77 -8.03 -8.02
C GLU A 103 13.03 -9.54 -7.98
N ALA A 104 12.03 -10.36 -7.67
CA ALA A 104 12.14 -11.81 -7.74
C ALA A 104 12.53 -12.27 -9.15
N LEU A 105 11.89 -11.74 -10.20
CA LEU A 105 12.23 -12.05 -11.60
C LEU A 105 13.66 -11.62 -11.98
N ARG A 106 14.16 -10.51 -11.42
CA ARG A 106 15.56 -10.09 -11.65
C ARG A 106 16.53 -11.06 -11.01
N GLN A 107 16.28 -11.45 -9.77
CA GLN A 107 17.12 -12.42 -9.06
C GLN A 107 17.12 -13.78 -9.76
N GLU A 108 15.96 -14.24 -10.23
CA GLU A 108 15.84 -15.49 -11.00
C GLU A 108 16.64 -15.42 -12.31
N ARG A 109 16.56 -14.30 -13.04
CA ARG A 109 17.37 -14.10 -14.26
C ARG A 109 18.86 -14.12 -13.98
N LEU A 110 19.31 -13.46 -12.91
CA LEU A 110 20.72 -13.46 -12.51
C LEU A 110 21.19 -14.87 -12.15
N ALA A 111 20.41 -15.61 -11.36
CA ALA A 111 20.69 -16.99 -11.01
C ALA A 111 20.80 -17.88 -12.27
N MET A 112 19.84 -17.79 -13.19
CA MET A 112 19.89 -18.54 -14.45
C MET A 112 21.10 -18.17 -15.32
N GLU A 113 21.51 -16.90 -15.35
CA GLU A 113 22.70 -16.48 -16.08
C GLU A 113 23.99 -17.02 -15.44
N GLU A 114 24.07 -17.07 -14.11
CA GLU A 114 25.18 -17.67 -13.37
C GLU A 114 25.24 -19.19 -13.59
N GLU A 115 24.10 -19.88 -13.50
CA GLU A 115 23.98 -21.31 -13.82
C GLU A 115 24.40 -21.61 -15.27
N ARG A 116 23.99 -20.75 -16.21
CA ARG A 116 24.41 -20.90 -17.62
C ARG A 116 25.93 -20.74 -17.77
N LYS A 117 26.53 -19.74 -17.13
CA LYS A 117 27.99 -19.50 -17.19
C LYS A 117 28.77 -20.67 -16.59
N THR A 118 28.38 -21.11 -15.40
CA THR A 118 29.03 -22.24 -14.71
C THR A 118 28.91 -23.55 -15.49
N LEU A 119 27.76 -23.80 -16.13
CA LEU A 119 27.59 -24.97 -17.01
C LEU A 119 28.52 -24.92 -18.22
N ILE A 120 28.62 -23.76 -18.88
CA ILE A 120 29.52 -23.57 -20.04
C ILE A 120 30.98 -23.78 -19.62
N GLU A 121 31.40 -23.20 -18.49
CA GLU A 121 32.76 -23.34 -17.97
C GLU A 121 33.08 -24.79 -17.60
N THR A 122 32.15 -25.48 -16.95
CA THR A 122 32.31 -26.90 -16.59
C THR A 122 32.46 -27.75 -17.85
N ARG A 123 31.56 -27.59 -18.84
CA ARG A 123 31.64 -28.31 -20.12
C ARG A 123 32.95 -28.00 -20.86
N ARG A 124 33.37 -26.74 -20.89
CA ARG A 124 34.65 -26.32 -21.49
C ARG A 124 35.83 -27.03 -20.83
N ALA A 125 35.90 -27.04 -19.50
CA ALA A 125 36.96 -27.72 -18.76
C ALA A 125 36.98 -29.23 -19.03
N THR A 126 35.81 -29.88 -19.07
CA THR A 126 35.69 -31.31 -19.38
C THR A 126 36.20 -31.63 -20.79
N VAL A 127 35.79 -30.87 -21.81
CA VAL A 127 36.21 -31.08 -23.20
C VAL A 127 37.72 -30.88 -23.35
N ILE A 128 38.29 -29.83 -22.74
CA ILE A 128 39.74 -29.59 -22.80
C ILE A 128 40.51 -30.74 -22.12
N LYS A 129 40.03 -31.24 -20.98
CA LYS A 129 40.67 -32.36 -20.27
C LYS A 129 40.64 -33.64 -21.11
N GLN A 130 39.52 -33.96 -21.74
CA GLN A 130 39.38 -35.12 -22.63
C GLN A 130 40.26 -34.99 -23.88
N ALA A 131 40.29 -33.82 -24.51
CA ALA A 131 41.10 -33.56 -25.69
C ALA A 131 42.60 -33.74 -25.42
N LYS A 132 43.09 -33.22 -24.28
CA LYS A 132 44.49 -33.41 -23.84
C LYS A 132 44.83 -34.87 -23.61
N ALA A 133 43.93 -35.64 -22.97
CA ALA A 133 44.13 -37.07 -22.73
C ALA A 133 44.24 -37.88 -24.04
N LEU A 134 43.53 -37.44 -25.08
CA LEU A 134 43.55 -38.03 -26.42
C LEU A 134 44.70 -37.52 -27.31
N GLY A 135 45.59 -36.67 -26.79
CA GLY A 135 46.75 -36.15 -27.54
C GLY A 135 46.42 -35.03 -28.54
N TYR A 136 45.34 -34.28 -28.32
CA TYR A 136 44.97 -33.11 -29.12
C TYR A 136 45.28 -31.79 -28.39
N ARG A 137 45.72 -30.77 -29.14
CA ARG A 137 45.82 -29.38 -28.68
C ARG A 137 44.51 -28.65 -29.01
N VAL A 138 43.95 -27.93 -28.04
CA VAL A 138 42.68 -27.20 -28.22
C VAL A 138 42.97 -25.72 -28.52
N LYS A 139 42.36 -25.20 -29.60
CA LYS A 139 42.28 -23.76 -29.88
C LYS A 139 40.86 -23.29 -29.62
N GLU A 140 40.74 -22.14 -28.98
CA GLU A 140 39.44 -21.55 -28.65
C GLU A 140 39.21 -20.26 -29.43
N SER A 141 37.99 -20.10 -29.92
CA SER A 141 37.51 -18.85 -30.52
C SER A 141 36.07 -18.59 -30.10
N VAL A 142 35.73 -17.32 -29.86
CA VAL A 142 34.35 -16.89 -29.62
C VAL A 142 33.83 -16.27 -30.92
N GLN A 143 32.76 -16.82 -31.49
CA GLN A 143 32.08 -16.28 -32.66
C GLN A 143 30.59 -16.20 -32.37
N ASN A 144 29.97 -15.03 -32.59
CA ASN A 144 28.54 -14.79 -32.40
C ASN A 144 27.97 -15.21 -31.02
N GLY A 145 28.78 -15.10 -29.96
CA GLY A 145 28.38 -15.50 -28.61
C GLY A 145 28.44 -17.00 -28.33
N GLU A 146 28.90 -17.81 -29.29
CA GLU A 146 29.17 -19.24 -29.12
C GLU A 146 30.67 -19.49 -28.94
N VAL A 147 31.02 -20.34 -27.97
CA VAL A 147 32.40 -20.80 -27.75
C VAL A 147 32.68 -21.99 -28.68
N ARG A 148 33.55 -21.78 -29.67
CA ARG A 148 34.02 -22.85 -30.56
C ARG A 148 35.38 -23.37 -30.10
N LEU A 149 35.43 -24.66 -29.79
CA LEU A 149 36.66 -25.40 -29.47
C LEU A 149 37.09 -26.21 -30.69
N VAL A 150 38.27 -25.91 -31.24
CA VAL A 150 38.86 -26.62 -32.37
C VAL A 150 39.97 -27.53 -31.87
N LEU A 151 39.84 -28.83 -32.13
CA LEU A 151 40.83 -29.85 -31.78
C LEU A 151 41.86 -29.96 -32.90
N VAL A 152 43.14 -29.81 -32.56
CA VAL A 152 44.27 -29.94 -33.48
C VAL A 152 45.11 -31.15 -33.04
N LYS A 153 45.28 -32.13 -33.92
CA LYS A 153 46.08 -33.32 -33.61
C LYS A 153 47.54 -32.92 -33.48
N THR A 154 48.13 -33.20 -32.32
CA THR A 154 49.57 -33.03 -32.12
C THR A 154 50.25 -34.21 -32.83
N GLY A 155 50.94 -33.92 -33.94
CA GLY A 155 51.81 -34.87 -34.63
C GLY A 155 53.12 -35.07 -33.89
#